data_AF-A0A7D5P442-F1
#
_entry.id   AF-A0A7D5P442-F1
#
_cell.length_a   1.000
_cell.length_b   1.000
_cell.length_c   1.000
_cell.angle_alpha   90.00
_cell.angle_beta   90.00
_cell.angle_gamma   90.00
#
_symmetry.space_group_name_H-M   'P 1'
#
loop_
_entity.id
_entity.type
_entity.pdbx_description
1 polymer ?
#
loop_
_entity_poly.entity_id
_entity_poly.type
_entity_poly.pdbx_seq_one_letter_code
_entity_poly.pdbx_strand_id
1 'polypeptide(L)'
;MFSERDLSADLAAVRDEHAPDALVLDCARDFETLPAAQAEDLALVTDAFDPRSYPDEWLPADAPELLHRYASDELTVGAPGDGGVAWTRQTEPPVVLVKPRLEGSPEPFVDFLVAEALVQVGLDRPEHFLGFFGERYPDLAAAAEGRLDGTGTYQLAAALYDAYLGLHTREVFAGWADDHPDLFDAWVDAGERLEPRLADLSTELARGETGFGDAAELACAAIKHGQEPPTPFGALDTEAYREYGADYAVEWAEKTFDRLD
;
A
#
# COMPACT_ATOMS: atom_id res chain seq x y z
N MET A 1 -12.99 -2.78 -19.03
CA MET A 1 -12.23 -3.50 -20.07
C MET A 1 -10.77 -3.57 -19.65
N PHE A 2 -10.36 -4.81 -19.43
CA PHE A 2 -9.04 -5.24 -19.01
C PHE A 2 -8.41 -6.04 -20.14
N SER A 3 -7.09 -6.00 -20.28
CA SER A 3 -6.33 -6.87 -21.17
C SER A 3 -5.19 -7.50 -20.40
N GLU A 4 -4.93 -8.78 -20.65
CA GLU A 4 -3.78 -9.46 -20.05
C GLU A 4 -2.48 -8.78 -20.48
N ARG A 5 -1.62 -8.50 -19.50
CA ARG A 5 -0.32 -7.85 -19.70
C ARG A 5 0.71 -8.89 -20.10
N ASP A 6 1.50 -8.58 -21.13
CA ASP A 6 2.67 -9.38 -21.48
C ASP A 6 3.79 -9.13 -20.45
N LEU A 7 4.26 -10.20 -19.80
CA LEU A 7 5.25 -10.11 -18.71
C LEU A 7 6.66 -10.35 -19.24
N SER A 8 7.61 -9.53 -18.78
CA SER A 8 9.04 -9.83 -18.94
C SER A 8 9.39 -11.15 -18.25
N ALA A 9 10.54 -11.73 -18.61
CA ALA A 9 10.97 -13.00 -18.02
C ALA A 9 11.15 -12.90 -16.49
N ASP A 10 11.63 -11.76 -16.00
CA ASP A 10 11.78 -11.49 -14.57
C ASP A 10 10.42 -11.38 -13.87
N LEU A 11 9.46 -10.65 -14.45
CA LEU A 11 8.11 -10.58 -13.88
C LEU A 11 7.38 -11.92 -13.88
N ALA A 12 7.55 -12.72 -14.93
CA ALA A 12 7.00 -14.06 -14.98
C ALA A 12 7.59 -14.94 -13.88
N ALA A 13 8.90 -14.87 -13.64
CA ALA A 13 9.56 -15.59 -12.55
C ALA A 13 9.07 -15.14 -11.17
N VAL A 14 8.98 -13.83 -10.92
CA VAL A 14 8.44 -13.27 -9.66
C VAL A 14 6.98 -13.72 -9.44
N ARG A 15 6.14 -13.70 -10.49
CA ARG A 15 4.78 -14.21 -10.41
C ARG A 15 4.79 -15.70 -10.04
N ASP A 16 5.56 -16.52 -10.76
CA ASP A 16 5.59 -17.96 -10.56
C ASP A 16 6.08 -18.34 -9.14
N GLU A 17 6.95 -17.53 -8.53
CA GLU A 17 7.43 -17.72 -7.15
C GLU A 17 6.40 -17.26 -6.10
N HIS A 18 5.86 -16.06 -6.23
CA HIS A 18 5.10 -15.42 -5.16
C HIS A 18 3.58 -15.50 -5.31
N ALA A 19 3.08 -15.54 -6.54
CA ALA A 19 1.65 -15.50 -6.83
C ALA A 19 1.35 -16.24 -8.16
N PRO A 20 1.58 -17.56 -8.24
CA PRO A 20 1.64 -18.30 -9.51
C PRO A 20 0.34 -18.27 -10.31
N ASP A 21 -0.79 -18.15 -9.63
CA ASP A 21 -2.11 -18.11 -10.25
C ASP A 21 -2.56 -16.68 -10.60
N ALA A 22 -1.85 -15.64 -10.13
CA ALA A 22 -2.30 -14.27 -10.27
C ALA A 22 -2.30 -13.78 -11.73
N LEU A 23 -3.37 -13.08 -12.10
CA LEU A 23 -3.48 -12.44 -13.41
C LEU A 23 -2.95 -11.02 -13.35
N VAL A 24 -2.16 -10.61 -14.34
CA VAL A 24 -1.70 -9.22 -14.47
C VAL A 24 -2.41 -8.59 -15.64
N LEU A 25 -3.16 -7.51 -15.39
CA LEU A 25 -4.05 -6.88 -16.37
C LEU A 25 -3.75 -5.39 -16.52
N ASP A 26 -3.66 -4.92 -17.76
CA ASP A 26 -3.67 -3.50 -18.07
C ASP A 26 -5.12 -2.96 -18.08
N CYS A 27 -5.31 -1.81 -17.44
CA CYS A 27 -6.61 -1.16 -17.33
C CYS A 27 -6.78 -0.10 -18.42
N ALA A 28 -7.92 -0.10 -19.12
CA ALA A 28 -8.21 0.92 -20.13
C ALA A 28 -8.52 2.31 -19.55
N ARG A 29 -8.80 2.42 -18.24
CA ARG A 29 -9.14 3.68 -17.57
C ARG A 29 -8.49 3.74 -16.20
N ASP A 30 -8.13 4.96 -15.83
CA ASP A 30 -7.56 5.24 -14.52
C ASP A 30 -8.62 5.24 -13.41
N PHE A 31 -8.22 4.87 -12.20
CA PHE A 31 -9.08 4.84 -11.03
C PHE A 31 -8.29 4.90 -9.70
N GLU A 32 -8.89 5.48 -8.67
CA GLU A 32 -8.48 5.23 -7.28
C GLU A 32 -9.14 3.94 -6.79
N THR A 33 -10.47 3.91 -6.86
CA THR A 33 -11.30 2.71 -6.66
C THR A 33 -12.05 2.40 -7.93
N LEU A 34 -12.00 1.13 -8.33
CA LEU A 34 -12.63 0.63 -9.54
C LEU A 34 -14.16 0.77 -9.39
N PRO A 35 -14.85 1.45 -10.31
CA PRO A 35 -16.30 1.58 -10.17
C PRO A 35 -16.97 0.22 -10.40
N ALA A 36 -18.06 -0.05 -9.65
CA ALA A 36 -18.70 -1.37 -9.59
C ALA A 36 -19.01 -1.99 -10.97
N ALA A 37 -19.51 -1.17 -11.91
CA ALA A 37 -19.81 -1.64 -13.27
C ALA A 37 -18.57 -2.12 -14.05
N GLN A 38 -17.36 -1.59 -13.75
CA GLN A 38 -16.12 -2.13 -14.30
C GLN A 38 -15.56 -3.28 -13.45
N ALA A 39 -15.82 -3.32 -12.15
CA ALA A 39 -15.44 -4.45 -11.31
C ALA A 39 -16.14 -5.75 -11.77
N GLU A 40 -17.39 -5.66 -12.22
CA GLU A 40 -18.11 -6.79 -12.82
C GLU A 40 -17.43 -7.35 -14.08
N ASP A 41 -16.69 -6.54 -14.85
CA ASP A 41 -15.93 -7.02 -16.03
C ASP A 41 -14.82 -8.01 -15.61
N LEU A 42 -14.36 -8.02 -14.35
CA LEU A 42 -13.37 -8.99 -13.86
C LEU A 42 -13.90 -10.43 -13.92
N ALA A 43 -15.23 -10.63 -13.82
CA ALA A 43 -15.85 -11.95 -13.93
C ALA A 43 -15.67 -12.59 -15.32
N LEU A 44 -15.21 -11.83 -16.32
CA LEU A 44 -14.87 -12.35 -17.64
C LEU A 44 -13.51 -13.06 -17.66
N VAL A 45 -12.66 -12.80 -16.68
CA VAL A 45 -11.28 -13.30 -16.58
C VAL A 45 -10.99 -14.03 -15.26
N THR A 46 -11.88 -13.97 -14.28
CA THR A 46 -11.78 -14.67 -12.99
C THR A 46 -12.91 -15.68 -12.83
N ASP A 47 -12.64 -16.74 -12.06
CA ASP A 47 -13.58 -17.84 -11.79
C ASP A 47 -14.60 -17.50 -10.70
N ALA A 48 -14.22 -16.71 -9.70
CA ALA A 48 -15.09 -16.33 -8.59
C ALA A 48 -14.75 -14.96 -7.99
N PHE A 49 -15.71 -14.42 -7.25
CA PHE A 49 -15.54 -13.24 -6.39
C PHE A 49 -15.74 -13.65 -4.92
N ASP A 50 -14.87 -13.14 -4.05
CA ASP A 50 -14.92 -13.25 -2.59
C ASP A 50 -14.75 -11.83 -1.97
N PRO A 51 -15.74 -10.92 -2.14
CA PRO A 51 -15.66 -9.57 -1.59
C PRO A 51 -15.42 -9.60 -0.07
N ARG A 52 -14.59 -8.69 0.43
CA ARG A 52 -14.30 -8.59 1.86
C ARG A 52 -15.21 -7.56 2.51
N SER A 53 -15.92 -7.99 3.56
CA SER A 53 -16.73 -7.12 4.42
C SER A 53 -16.09 -6.98 5.80
N TYR A 54 -16.24 -5.83 6.43
CA TYR A 54 -15.73 -5.53 7.77
C TYR A 54 -16.84 -4.93 8.66
N PRO A 55 -16.79 -5.10 9.99
CA PRO A 55 -17.78 -4.51 10.88
C PRO A 55 -17.82 -2.97 10.80
N ASP A 56 -19.01 -2.40 10.60
CA ASP A 56 -19.21 -0.95 10.60
C ASP A 56 -18.70 -0.26 11.89
N GLU A 57 -18.70 -0.98 13.02
CA GLU A 57 -18.23 -0.48 14.32
C GLU A 57 -16.72 -0.22 14.37
N TRP A 58 -15.95 -0.73 13.39
CA TRP A 58 -14.54 -0.39 13.26
C TRP A 58 -14.35 1.03 12.70
N LEU A 59 -15.36 1.60 12.05
CA LEU A 59 -15.24 2.88 11.35
C LEU A 59 -15.60 4.07 12.25
N PRO A 60 -14.70 5.07 12.37
CA PRO A 60 -15.03 6.35 12.98
C PRO A 60 -16.19 7.04 12.26
N ALA A 61 -16.93 7.88 12.97
CA ALA A 61 -18.10 8.56 12.42
C ALA A 61 -17.78 9.57 11.30
N ASP A 62 -16.53 10.05 11.24
CA ASP A 62 -16.03 10.96 10.20
C ASP A 62 -15.14 10.25 9.16
N ALA A 63 -15.14 8.91 9.15
CA ALA A 63 -14.44 8.13 8.15
C ALA A 63 -14.89 8.51 6.72
N PRO A 64 -13.98 8.51 5.73
CA PRO A 64 -14.36 8.78 4.34
C PRO A 64 -15.43 7.79 3.85
N GLU A 65 -16.41 8.28 3.09
CA GLU A 65 -17.49 7.46 2.49
C GLU A 65 -16.96 6.22 1.74
N LEU A 66 -15.78 6.36 1.13
CA LEU A 66 -15.14 5.25 0.44
C LEU A 66 -14.77 4.10 1.40
N LEU A 67 -14.33 4.41 2.61
CA LEU A 67 -13.98 3.41 3.60
C LEU A 67 -15.23 2.66 4.09
N HIS A 68 -16.36 3.35 4.20
CA HIS A 68 -17.66 2.71 4.44
C HIS A 68 -18.05 1.75 3.30
N ARG A 69 -17.82 2.14 2.05
CA ARG A 69 -18.04 1.25 0.90
C ARG A 69 -17.13 0.02 0.96
N TYR A 70 -15.84 0.22 1.21
CA TYR A 70 -14.86 -0.86 1.33
C TYR A 70 -15.18 -1.83 2.47
N ALA A 71 -15.78 -1.35 3.57
CA ALA A 71 -16.22 -2.20 4.67
C ALA A 71 -17.52 -2.98 4.38
N SER A 72 -18.28 -2.59 3.37
CA SER A 72 -19.55 -3.25 3.03
C SER A 72 -19.35 -4.57 2.26
N ASP A 73 -20.45 -5.22 1.89
CA ASP A 73 -20.44 -6.44 1.05
C ASP A 73 -20.19 -6.13 -0.45
N GLU A 74 -19.99 -4.86 -0.82
CA GLU A 74 -19.73 -4.45 -2.21
C GLU A 74 -18.30 -4.78 -2.63
N LEU A 75 -18.13 -5.43 -3.79
CA LEU A 75 -16.82 -5.65 -4.41
C LEU A 75 -16.13 -4.30 -4.66
N THR A 76 -15.12 -4.00 -3.85
CA THR A 76 -14.42 -2.73 -3.86
C THR A 76 -12.94 -2.98 -4.14
N VAL A 77 -12.52 -2.77 -5.39
CA VAL A 77 -11.14 -3.01 -5.82
C VAL A 77 -10.39 -1.70 -5.94
N GLY A 78 -9.24 -1.62 -5.27
CA GLY A 78 -8.40 -0.44 -5.21
C GLY A 78 -8.91 0.64 -4.25
N ALA A 79 -7.99 1.42 -3.72
CA ALA A 79 -8.25 2.52 -2.81
C ALA A 79 -7.28 3.69 -3.05
N PRO A 80 -7.61 4.92 -2.60
CA PRO A 80 -6.67 6.02 -2.51
C PRO A 80 -5.41 5.59 -1.76
N GLY A 81 -4.26 5.77 -2.39
CA GLY A 81 -2.96 5.32 -1.86
C GLY A 81 -2.31 4.22 -2.70
N ASP A 82 -3.09 3.38 -3.40
CA ASP A 82 -2.56 2.23 -4.16
C ASP A 82 -1.71 2.61 -5.39
N GLY A 83 -1.61 3.90 -5.71
CA GLY A 83 -0.75 4.37 -6.79
C GLY A 83 -1.17 3.85 -8.17
N GLY A 84 -0.16 3.47 -8.98
CA GLY A 84 -0.33 3.05 -10.38
C GLY A 84 -0.55 1.56 -10.60
N VAL A 85 -0.31 0.73 -9.59
CA VAL A 85 -0.56 -0.72 -9.63
C VAL A 85 -1.35 -1.09 -8.39
N ALA A 86 -2.59 -1.51 -8.57
CA ALA A 86 -3.41 -2.07 -7.48
C ALA A 86 -3.44 -3.60 -7.60
N TRP A 87 -3.76 -4.31 -6.54
CA TRP A 87 -4.00 -5.75 -6.60
C TRP A 87 -5.19 -6.12 -5.72
N THR A 88 -5.82 -7.26 -6.00
CA THR A 88 -6.94 -7.76 -5.20
C THR A 88 -6.92 -9.28 -5.05
N ARG A 89 -7.27 -9.74 -3.85
CA ARG A 89 -7.59 -11.14 -3.52
C ARG A 89 -9.10 -11.37 -3.34
N GLN A 90 -9.92 -10.37 -3.67
CA GLN A 90 -11.38 -10.50 -3.73
C GLN A 90 -11.85 -11.25 -4.98
N THR A 91 -10.93 -11.79 -5.77
CA THR A 91 -11.17 -12.62 -6.95
C THR A 91 -10.37 -13.92 -6.87
N GLU A 92 -10.86 -14.96 -7.54
CA GLU A 92 -10.12 -16.20 -7.77
C GLU A 92 -9.92 -16.39 -9.28
N PRO A 93 -8.67 -16.43 -9.79
CA PRO A 93 -7.43 -16.12 -9.08
C PRO A 93 -7.30 -14.63 -8.67
N PRO A 94 -6.31 -14.27 -7.84
CA PRO A 94 -5.98 -12.88 -7.55
C PRO A 94 -5.63 -12.09 -8.81
N VAL A 95 -5.89 -10.78 -8.80
CA VAL A 95 -5.63 -9.91 -9.95
C VAL A 95 -4.73 -8.74 -9.55
N VAL A 96 -3.70 -8.48 -10.37
CA VAL A 96 -2.88 -7.27 -10.37
C VAL A 96 -3.33 -6.38 -11.52
N LEU A 97 -3.64 -5.11 -11.21
CA LEU A 97 -4.22 -4.12 -12.13
C LEU A 97 -3.21 -2.99 -12.37
N VAL A 98 -2.70 -2.89 -13.60
CA VAL A 98 -1.81 -1.82 -14.03
C VAL A 98 -2.63 -0.68 -14.61
N LYS A 99 -2.56 0.50 -13.98
CA LYS A 99 -3.37 1.67 -14.33
C LYS A 99 -2.71 2.49 -15.44
N PRO A 100 -3.48 3.11 -16.35
CA PRO A 100 -2.92 3.86 -17.47
C PRO A 100 -2.18 5.15 -17.04
N ARG A 101 -2.29 5.58 -15.77
CA ARG A 101 -1.46 6.67 -15.23
C ARG A 101 0.04 6.39 -15.29
N LEU A 102 0.45 5.12 -15.47
CA LEU A 102 1.84 4.73 -15.66
C LEU A 102 2.32 4.87 -17.11
N GLU A 103 1.45 5.17 -18.07
CA GLU A 103 1.86 5.40 -19.46
C GLU A 103 2.90 6.53 -19.56
N GLY A 104 4.06 6.21 -20.16
CA GLY A 104 5.19 7.12 -20.27
C GLY A 104 6.19 7.09 -19.09
N SER A 105 5.91 6.32 -18.05
CA SER A 105 6.90 6.01 -17.00
C SER A 105 7.99 5.07 -17.54
N PRO A 106 9.20 5.09 -16.98
CA PRO A 106 10.26 4.15 -17.35
C PRO A 106 9.79 2.71 -17.16
N GLU A 107 10.01 1.86 -18.17
CA GLU A 107 9.61 0.44 -18.13
C GLU A 107 10.17 -0.30 -16.90
N PRO A 108 11.46 -0.15 -16.50
CA PRO A 108 11.96 -0.80 -15.28
C PRO A 108 11.23 -0.39 -14.00
N PHE A 109 10.76 0.87 -13.93
CA PHE A 109 9.99 1.35 -12.79
C PHE A 109 8.59 0.72 -12.76
N VAL A 110 7.93 0.62 -13.92
CA VAL A 110 6.63 -0.06 -14.02
C VAL A 110 6.76 -1.55 -13.67
N ASP A 111 7.80 -2.21 -14.18
CA ASP A 111 8.08 -3.60 -13.86
C ASP A 111 8.32 -3.79 -12.36
N PHE A 112 9.09 -2.92 -11.71
CA PHE A 112 9.24 -2.97 -10.25
C PHE A 112 7.89 -2.85 -9.50
N LEU A 113 7.00 -1.94 -9.91
CA LEU A 113 5.68 -1.81 -9.26
C LEU A 113 4.80 -3.06 -9.45
N VAL A 114 4.88 -3.71 -10.62
CA VAL A 114 4.17 -4.98 -10.87
C VAL A 114 4.77 -6.11 -10.03
N ALA A 115 6.11 -6.19 -9.96
CA ALA A 115 6.82 -7.16 -9.13
C ALA A 115 6.46 -7.00 -7.64
N GLU A 116 6.43 -5.76 -7.15
CA GLU A 116 6.00 -5.43 -5.80
C GLU A 116 4.58 -5.94 -5.51
N ALA A 117 3.62 -5.67 -6.40
CA ALA A 117 2.24 -6.13 -6.24
C ALA A 117 2.16 -7.66 -6.21
N LEU A 118 2.91 -8.36 -7.07
CA LEU A 118 2.97 -9.83 -7.09
C LEU A 118 3.52 -10.40 -5.78
N VAL A 119 4.59 -9.82 -5.23
CA VAL A 119 5.12 -10.21 -3.92
C VAL A 119 4.07 -9.98 -2.82
N GLN A 120 3.42 -8.82 -2.80
CA GLN A 120 2.40 -8.49 -1.80
C GLN A 120 1.17 -9.40 -1.87
N VAL A 121 0.73 -9.80 -3.07
CA VAL A 121 -0.33 -10.80 -3.24
C VAL A 121 0.04 -12.11 -2.52
N GLY A 122 1.31 -12.53 -2.58
CA GLY A 122 1.83 -13.75 -1.95
C GLY A 122 2.07 -13.68 -0.44
N LEU A 123 2.01 -12.52 0.21
CA LEU A 123 2.37 -12.37 1.63
C LEU A 123 1.32 -12.88 2.64
N ASP A 124 0.14 -13.30 2.17
CA ASP A 124 -1.01 -13.67 3.03
C ASP A 124 -1.36 -12.58 4.07
N ARG A 125 -1.18 -11.31 3.70
CA ARG A 125 -1.59 -10.14 4.51
C ARG A 125 -2.91 -9.57 4.01
N PRO A 126 -3.60 -8.70 4.77
CA PRO A 126 -4.79 -8.02 4.26
C PRO A 126 -4.55 -7.28 2.94
N GLU A 127 -5.60 -7.02 2.16
CA GLU A 127 -5.49 -6.20 0.94
C GLU A 127 -5.39 -4.70 1.24
N HIS A 128 -5.90 -4.29 2.39
CA HIS A 128 -6.07 -2.90 2.76
C HIS A 128 -5.82 -2.71 4.25
N PHE A 129 -5.45 -1.49 4.66
CA PHE A 129 -5.13 -1.19 6.07
C PHE A 129 -6.28 -1.54 7.02
N LEU A 130 -7.54 -1.48 6.56
CA LEU A 130 -8.69 -1.78 7.42
C LEU A 130 -8.66 -3.22 7.92
N GLY A 131 -8.25 -4.17 7.08
CA GLY A 131 -8.07 -5.57 7.50
C GLY A 131 -6.80 -5.77 8.34
N PHE A 132 -5.81 -4.87 8.24
CA PHE A 132 -4.60 -4.89 9.07
C PHE A 132 -4.85 -4.37 10.48
N PHE A 133 -5.54 -3.25 10.61
CA PHE A 133 -5.87 -2.67 11.91
C PHE A 133 -7.02 -3.44 12.58
N GLY A 134 -8.02 -3.84 11.82
CA GLY A 134 -9.19 -4.53 12.35
C GLY A 134 -9.86 -3.75 13.49
N GLU A 135 -10.09 -4.42 14.61
CA GLU A 135 -10.64 -3.84 15.83
C GLU A 135 -9.79 -2.73 16.45
N ARG A 136 -8.52 -2.59 16.04
CA ARG A 136 -7.61 -1.52 16.49
C ARG A 136 -7.75 -0.22 15.68
N TYR A 137 -8.48 -0.22 14.55
CA TYR A 137 -8.63 0.99 13.75
C TYR A 137 -9.32 2.14 14.52
N PRO A 138 -10.37 1.90 15.34
CA PRO A 138 -10.90 2.91 16.25
C PRO A 138 -9.88 3.51 17.21
N ASP A 139 -8.93 2.71 17.72
CA ASP A 139 -7.89 3.22 18.63
C ASP A 139 -6.90 4.13 17.90
N LEU A 140 -6.54 3.79 16.66
CA LEU A 140 -5.73 4.68 15.82
C LEU A 140 -6.45 6.02 15.58
N ALA A 141 -7.75 5.97 15.27
CA ALA A 141 -8.54 7.17 15.07
C ALA A 141 -8.66 8.00 16.35
N ALA A 142 -8.81 7.36 17.51
CA ALA A 142 -8.80 8.04 18.80
C ALA A 142 -7.45 8.72 19.10
N ALA A 143 -6.33 8.06 18.77
CA ALA A 143 -5.00 8.65 18.91
C ALA A 143 -4.80 9.88 18.01
N ALA A 144 -5.44 9.91 16.83
CA ALA A 144 -5.39 11.03 15.89
C ALA A 144 -6.45 12.12 16.16
N GLU A 145 -7.38 11.90 17.09
CA GLU A 145 -8.52 12.78 17.33
C GLU A 145 -8.06 14.20 17.71
N GLY A 146 -8.65 15.21 17.08
CA GLY A 146 -8.29 16.61 17.31
C GLY A 146 -6.96 17.04 16.67
N ARG A 147 -6.23 16.11 16.03
CA ARG A 147 -5.00 16.37 15.27
C ARG A 147 -5.21 16.17 13.77
N LEU A 148 -5.92 15.11 13.39
CA LEU A 148 -6.28 14.79 12.01
C LEU A 148 -7.81 14.70 11.88
N ASP A 149 -8.31 14.99 10.70
CA ASP A 149 -9.68 14.62 10.31
C ASP A 149 -9.71 13.17 9.80
N GLY A 150 -10.89 12.65 9.48
CA GLY A 150 -11.02 11.31 8.92
C GLY A 150 -10.20 11.05 7.64
N THR A 151 -9.92 12.09 6.84
CA THR A 151 -9.05 11.94 5.64
C THR A 151 -7.59 11.79 6.05
N GLY A 152 -7.10 12.63 6.96
CA GLY A 152 -5.74 12.52 7.50
C GLY A 152 -5.52 11.20 8.25
N THR A 153 -6.53 10.72 8.98
CA THR A 153 -6.50 9.42 9.67
C THR A 153 -6.45 8.26 8.68
N TYR A 154 -7.22 8.32 7.59
CA TYR A 154 -7.13 7.36 6.49
C TYR A 154 -5.72 7.35 5.88
N GLN A 155 -5.16 8.52 5.55
CA GLN A 155 -3.82 8.63 4.96
C GLN A 155 -2.75 8.06 5.88
N LEU A 156 -2.83 8.37 7.18
CA LEU A 156 -1.92 7.82 8.17
C LEU A 156 -2.02 6.28 8.24
N ALA A 157 -3.23 5.73 8.27
CA ALA A 157 -3.44 4.29 8.32
C ALA A 157 -2.90 3.57 7.07
N ALA A 158 -3.10 4.15 5.88
CA ALA A 158 -2.54 3.65 4.64
C ALA A 158 -1.00 3.65 4.69
N ALA A 159 -0.38 4.78 5.06
CA ALA A 159 1.07 4.90 5.16
C ALA A 159 1.67 3.91 6.17
N LEU A 160 1.05 3.76 7.34
CA LEU A 160 1.47 2.79 8.36
C LEU A 160 1.41 1.36 7.82
N TYR A 161 0.38 1.03 7.06
CA TYR A 161 0.25 -0.29 6.48
C TYR A 161 1.27 -0.55 5.37
N ASP A 162 1.54 0.45 4.52
CA ASP A 162 2.59 0.38 3.51
C ASP A 162 3.97 0.16 4.12
N ALA A 163 4.29 0.87 5.23
CA ALA A 163 5.50 0.63 6.00
C ALA A 163 5.57 -0.83 6.51
N TYR A 164 4.46 -1.35 7.04
CA TYR A 164 4.38 -2.71 7.52
C TYR A 164 4.64 -3.73 6.39
N LEU A 165 4.00 -3.55 5.23
CA LEU A 165 4.26 -4.38 4.04
C LEU A 165 5.72 -4.26 3.59
N GLY A 166 6.28 -3.05 3.60
CA GLY A 166 7.69 -2.79 3.30
C GLY A 166 8.66 -3.62 4.15
N LEU A 167 8.37 -3.82 5.44
CA LEU A 167 9.17 -4.69 6.31
C LEU A 167 9.15 -6.17 5.90
N HIS A 168 8.09 -6.63 5.23
CA HIS A 168 7.96 -8.01 4.75
C HIS A 168 8.43 -8.19 3.30
N THR A 169 8.43 -7.13 2.48
CA THR A 169 8.85 -7.20 1.07
C THR A 169 10.31 -6.84 0.86
N ARG A 170 10.89 -5.93 1.64
CA ARG A 170 12.25 -5.41 1.40
C ARG A 170 13.33 -6.48 1.34
N GLU A 171 13.21 -7.56 2.12
CA GLU A 171 14.19 -8.65 2.13
C GLU A 171 14.12 -9.48 0.84
N VAL A 172 12.92 -9.63 0.28
CA VAL A 172 12.72 -10.26 -1.04
C VAL A 172 13.39 -9.40 -2.10
N PHE A 173 13.12 -8.09 -2.09
CA PHE A 173 13.68 -7.15 -3.07
C PHE A 173 15.20 -7.06 -2.98
N ALA A 174 15.76 -7.04 -1.77
CA ALA A 174 17.20 -7.07 -1.57
C ALA A 174 17.87 -8.36 -2.08
N GLY A 175 17.13 -9.47 -2.12
CA GLY A 175 17.59 -10.75 -2.68
C GLY A 175 17.70 -10.79 -4.20
N TRP A 176 17.06 -9.84 -4.91
CA TRP A 176 17.03 -9.82 -6.38
C TRP A 176 18.33 -9.40 -7.05
N ALA A 177 19.34 -8.94 -6.31
CA ALA A 177 20.59 -8.41 -6.87
C ALA A 177 21.29 -9.37 -7.84
N ASP A 178 21.21 -10.68 -7.60
CA ASP A 178 21.80 -11.70 -8.46
C ASP A 178 20.79 -12.31 -9.45
N ASP A 179 19.54 -12.54 -9.00
CA ASP A 179 18.54 -13.31 -9.77
C ASP A 179 17.70 -12.45 -10.72
N HIS A 180 17.42 -11.18 -10.35
CA HIS A 180 16.64 -10.21 -11.12
C HIS A 180 17.27 -8.80 -11.05
N PRO A 181 18.49 -8.61 -11.61
CA PRO A 181 19.27 -7.38 -11.42
C PRO A 181 18.55 -6.12 -11.92
N ASP A 182 17.74 -6.21 -12.98
CA ASP A 182 17.00 -5.05 -13.50
C ASP A 182 15.88 -4.61 -12.54
N LEU A 183 15.20 -5.56 -11.88
CA LEU A 183 14.19 -5.26 -10.84
C LEU A 183 14.86 -4.71 -9.57
N PHE A 184 16.02 -5.26 -9.20
CA PHE A 184 16.82 -4.75 -8.08
C PHE A 184 17.27 -3.32 -8.32
N ASP A 185 17.82 -3.01 -9.50
CA ASP A 185 18.27 -1.66 -9.86
C ASP A 185 17.10 -0.67 -9.85
N ALA A 186 15.91 -1.07 -10.32
CA ALA A 186 14.70 -0.25 -10.26
C ALA A 186 14.22 0.00 -8.81
N TRP A 187 14.30 -1.00 -7.93
CA TRP A 187 14.01 -0.85 -6.51
C TRP A 187 14.98 0.12 -5.81
N VAL A 188 16.27 0.03 -6.13
CA VAL A 188 17.30 0.95 -5.60
C VAL A 188 17.07 2.38 -6.12
N ASP A 189 16.91 2.58 -7.43
CA ASP A 189 16.66 3.91 -8.03
C ASP A 189 15.39 4.57 -7.47
N ALA A 190 14.32 3.80 -7.26
CA ALA A 190 13.12 4.29 -6.61
C ALA A 190 13.39 4.79 -5.18
N GLY A 191 14.23 4.08 -4.42
CA GLY A 191 14.68 4.49 -3.09
C GLY A 191 15.54 5.76 -3.10
N GLU A 192 16.54 5.82 -3.97
CA GLU A 192 17.44 6.98 -4.11
C GLU A 192 16.68 8.27 -4.46
N ARG A 193 15.58 8.16 -5.22
CA ARG A 193 14.71 9.30 -5.55
C ARG A 193 13.92 9.84 -4.35
N LEU A 194 13.74 9.06 -3.29
CA LEU A 194 13.09 9.51 -2.07
C LEU A 194 14.04 10.34 -1.19
N GLU A 195 15.34 10.05 -1.18
CA GLU A 195 16.32 10.65 -0.27
C GLU A 195 16.26 12.18 -0.21
N PRO A 196 16.22 12.93 -1.34
CA PRO A 196 16.17 14.39 -1.29
C PRO A 196 14.90 14.93 -0.63
N ARG A 197 13.78 14.20 -0.73
CA ARG A 197 12.50 14.59 -0.13
C ARG A 197 12.44 14.24 1.35
N LEU A 198 13.13 13.18 1.77
CA LEU A 198 13.20 12.75 3.17
C LEU A 198 14.08 13.67 4.01
N ALA A 199 15.15 14.23 3.42
CA ALA A 199 16.17 15.01 4.13
C ALA A 199 15.61 16.21 4.91
N ASP A 200 14.64 16.94 4.33
CA ASP A 200 14.06 18.13 4.95
C ASP A 200 12.70 17.87 5.64
N LEU A 201 12.16 16.64 5.54
CA LEU A 201 10.77 16.32 5.89
C LEU A 201 10.42 16.61 7.36
N SER A 202 11.28 16.25 8.32
CA SER A 202 11.03 16.58 9.73
C SER A 202 10.95 18.08 9.98
N THR A 203 11.73 18.88 9.23
CA THR A 203 11.72 20.34 9.36
C THR A 203 10.46 20.93 8.75
N GLU A 204 10.08 20.47 7.56
CA GLU A 204 8.84 20.88 6.89
C GLU A 204 7.61 20.54 7.75
N LEU A 205 7.57 19.33 8.32
CA LEU A 205 6.50 18.90 9.22
C LEU A 205 6.41 19.79 10.47
N ALA A 206 7.55 20.07 11.11
CA ALA A 206 7.60 20.95 12.29
C ALA A 206 7.17 22.40 11.98
N ARG A 207 7.33 22.86 10.73
CA ARG A 207 6.88 24.18 10.27
C ARG A 207 5.43 24.18 9.77
N GLY A 208 4.81 23.02 9.63
CA GLY A 208 3.49 22.87 9.01
C GLY A 208 3.50 23.15 7.51
N GLU A 209 4.66 23.04 6.85
CA GLU A 209 4.82 23.17 5.39
C GLU A 209 4.32 21.90 4.67
N THR A 210 4.40 20.75 5.35
CA THR A 210 3.91 19.44 4.90
C THR A 210 2.95 18.87 5.94
N GLY A 211 1.79 18.37 5.50
CA GLY A 211 0.80 17.75 6.39
C GLY A 211 1.30 16.43 6.98
N PHE A 212 0.79 16.04 8.15
CA PHE A 212 1.26 14.80 8.80
C PHE A 212 0.98 13.55 7.96
N GLY A 213 -0.17 13.48 7.27
CA GLY A 213 -0.50 12.40 6.34
C GLY A 213 0.48 12.31 5.18
N ASP A 214 0.74 13.42 4.50
CA ASP A 214 1.71 13.49 3.39
C ASP A 214 3.14 13.15 3.84
N ALA A 215 3.53 13.58 5.04
CA ALA A 215 4.81 13.22 5.63
C ALA A 215 4.88 11.72 5.98
N ALA A 216 3.79 11.14 6.48
CA ALA A 216 3.70 9.73 6.78
C ALA A 216 3.83 8.89 5.51
N GLU A 217 3.10 9.23 4.43
CA GLU A 217 3.20 8.55 3.14
C GLU A 217 4.65 8.51 2.63
N LEU A 218 5.30 9.67 2.59
CA LEU A 218 6.66 9.79 2.10
C LEU A 218 7.67 9.03 2.99
N ALA A 219 7.57 9.18 4.31
CA ALA A 219 8.50 8.54 5.25
C ALA A 219 8.32 7.02 5.32
N CYS A 220 7.08 6.53 5.26
CA CYS A 220 6.79 5.10 5.30
C CYS A 220 7.25 4.39 4.02
N ALA A 221 7.17 5.06 2.87
CA ALA A 221 7.71 4.53 1.60
C ALA A 221 9.21 4.23 1.69
N ALA A 222 9.98 4.96 2.50
CA ALA A 222 11.42 4.75 2.68
C ALA A 222 11.75 3.34 3.22
N ILE A 223 10.90 2.78 4.08
CA ILE A 223 11.12 1.48 4.74
C ILE A 223 11.20 0.33 3.72
N LYS A 224 10.33 0.36 2.71
CA LYS A 224 10.34 -0.59 1.59
C LYS A 224 11.68 -0.58 0.83
N HIS A 225 12.31 0.59 0.74
CA HIS A 225 13.57 0.79 0.02
C HIS A 225 14.80 0.64 0.91
N GLY A 226 14.65 0.20 2.16
CA GLY A 226 15.75 0.06 3.10
C GLY A 226 16.41 1.39 3.49
N GLN A 227 15.69 2.50 3.30
CA GLN A 227 16.13 3.85 3.61
C GLN A 227 15.62 4.26 4.99
N GLU A 228 16.45 4.94 5.78
CA GLU A 228 16.11 5.35 7.16
C GLU A 228 15.05 6.46 7.15
N PRO A 229 13.83 6.23 7.68
CA PRO A 229 12.82 7.27 7.73
C PRO A 229 13.19 8.35 8.76
N PRO A 230 12.87 9.62 8.49
CA PRO A 230 13.13 10.70 9.44
C PRO A 230 12.25 10.58 10.70
N THR A 231 12.64 11.24 11.79
CA THR A 231 11.82 11.31 13.02
C THR A 231 10.48 12.01 12.72
N PRO A 232 9.33 11.50 13.22
CA PRO A 232 9.15 10.38 14.16
C PRO A 232 9.02 8.98 13.54
N PHE A 233 9.04 8.87 12.21
CA PHE A 233 8.73 7.66 11.46
C PHE A 233 9.81 6.57 11.55
N GLY A 234 11.05 6.91 11.90
CA GLY A 234 12.12 5.92 12.07
C GLY A 234 11.82 4.82 13.11
N ALA A 235 10.88 5.04 14.03
CA ALA A 235 10.42 3.99 14.95
C ALA A 235 9.63 2.87 14.26
N LEU A 236 9.10 3.12 13.06
CA LEU A 236 8.38 2.13 12.25
C LEU A 236 9.34 1.20 11.49
N ASP A 237 10.61 1.56 11.31
CA ASP A 237 11.62 0.66 10.72
C ASP A 237 12.23 -0.27 11.77
N THR A 238 11.41 -1.16 12.35
CA THR A 238 11.87 -2.06 13.42
C THR A 238 11.27 -3.46 13.32
N GLU A 239 12.00 -4.45 13.83
CA GLU A 239 11.49 -5.81 13.98
C GLU A 239 10.27 -5.86 14.91
N ALA A 240 10.21 -4.97 15.90
CA ALA A 240 9.03 -4.83 16.75
C ALA A 240 7.80 -4.43 15.94
N TYR A 241 7.91 -3.48 15.00
CA TYR A 241 6.77 -3.14 14.14
C TYR A 241 6.39 -4.30 13.21
N ARG A 242 7.39 -5.02 12.68
CA ARG A 242 7.17 -6.24 11.87
C ARG A 242 6.39 -7.32 12.63
N GLU A 243 6.72 -7.53 13.90
CA GLU A 243 6.13 -8.55 14.78
C GLU A 243 4.74 -8.15 15.28
N TYR A 244 4.60 -6.95 15.83
CA TYR A 244 3.38 -6.51 16.54
C TYR A 244 2.38 -5.76 15.65
N GLY A 245 2.78 -5.30 14.46
CA GLY A 245 1.87 -4.72 13.46
C GLY A 245 0.98 -3.61 14.01
N ALA A 246 -0.34 -3.77 13.84
CA ALA A 246 -1.34 -2.77 14.20
C ALA A 246 -1.25 -2.30 15.66
N ASP A 247 -0.95 -3.20 16.61
CA ASP A 247 -0.82 -2.84 18.02
C ASP A 247 0.31 -1.83 18.25
N TYR A 248 1.45 -2.04 17.57
CA TYR A 248 2.59 -1.15 17.63
C TYR A 248 2.31 0.17 16.89
N ALA A 249 1.64 0.12 15.74
CA ALA A 249 1.24 1.33 15.00
C ALA A 249 0.36 2.26 15.84
N VAL A 250 -0.61 1.70 16.57
CA VAL A 250 -1.46 2.48 17.49
C VAL A 250 -0.64 3.08 18.63
N GLU A 251 0.18 2.28 19.32
CA GLU A 251 1.02 2.78 20.43
C GLU A 251 2.02 3.85 19.95
N TRP A 252 2.55 3.69 18.74
CA TRP A 252 3.41 4.69 18.09
C TRP A 252 2.63 5.98 17.81
N ALA A 253 1.40 5.91 17.30
CA ALA A 253 0.57 7.06 16.99
C ALA A 253 0.22 7.84 18.27
N GLU A 254 -0.23 7.15 19.33
CA GLU A 254 -0.51 7.74 20.65
C GLU A 254 0.70 8.53 21.16
N LYS A 255 1.88 7.88 21.23
CA LYS A 255 3.11 8.51 21.72
C LYS A 255 3.60 9.64 20.83
N THR A 256 3.35 9.57 19.53
CA THR A 256 3.79 10.59 18.58
C THR A 256 2.95 11.83 18.72
N PHE A 257 1.62 11.70 18.74
CA PHE A 257 0.73 12.85 18.91
C PHE A 257 0.83 13.48 20.30
N ASP A 258 1.01 12.68 21.37
CA ASP A 258 1.28 13.19 22.73
C ASP A 258 2.54 14.09 22.82
N ARG A 259 3.51 13.91 21.91
CA ARG A 259 4.77 14.68 21.88
C ARG A 259 4.73 15.90 20.97
N LEU A 260 3.70 16.01 20.13
CA LEU A 260 3.48 17.17 19.27
C LEU A 260 2.68 18.28 19.98
N ASP A 261 2.23 18.02 21.21
CA ASP A 261 1.63 18.96 22.17
C ASP A 261 2.66 19.89 22.85
#